data_AF-A0A973HYH3-F1
#
_entry.id   AF-A0A973HYH3-F1
#
_cell.length_a   1.000
_cell.length_b   1.000
_cell.length_c   1.000
_cell.angle_alpha   90.00
_cell.angle_beta   90.00
_cell.angle_gamma   90.00
#
_symmetry.space_group_name_H-M   'P 1'
#
loop_
_entity.id
_entity.type
_entity.pdbx_description
1 polymer ?
#
loop_
_entity_poly.entity_id
_entity_poly.type
_entity_poly.pdbx_seq_one_letter_code
_entity_poly.pdbx_strand_id
1 'polypeptide(L)'
;VDDGIRLGLANFFGQAKSSGITLDFIQQRTVGSRGDYALLSYSDLNWTAGVEDIYIGNATTSLGQLFGTLNFSNTDNFTGLTSATNLNNIKLYPGGAQGNAGFTADINWNLESGNIRYGDDGSYIWLTGLASKGSGIATLDMVQGNENGLKLGFEDFSGSYRFKGLYTSETLPSEATLKIKRQGGIELLYALGIYQAMDFGGMEGSIIFTGGGTVGTGISFESDVVFTNTNAGLLVDYDSPGCSDGCGLWATNMTLESHIRNGSIDVQNKGGFKSLDANGNFNETTKEAIVLRTTAHGHSEMGAVKIGKTGSAGSLGLVSTSDYKTTMISIATGGDPARGNQGISINMKEKYLAADGSTYTDANGVVRNKTNTIRWTPNSGKVNNYLELGGMTTDNYGFKNNLNIDVVTVNNVTGFSVNALTELKQVNLGYINVGANPIVQDAYLYNVRLNSNIVATPLN
;
A
#
# COMPACT_ATOMS: atom_id res chain seq x y z
N VAL A 1 -21.50 15.23 17.49
CA VAL A 1 -20.25 15.22 18.27
C VAL A 1 -19.30 14.32 17.51
N ASP A 2 -18.21 14.89 16.99
CA ASP A 2 -17.17 14.24 16.20
C ASP A 2 -16.56 13.07 16.99
N ASP A 3 -16.58 11.87 16.41
CA ASP A 3 -16.07 10.62 16.97
C ASP A 3 -14.54 10.54 16.95
N GLY A 4 -13.88 11.57 16.39
CA GLY A 4 -12.49 11.90 16.67
C GLY A 4 -11.47 10.97 16.04
N ILE A 5 -11.86 10.11 15.09
CA ILE A 5 -10.94 9.27 14.30
C ILE A 5 -10.78 9.89 12.91
N ARG A 6 -9.80 10.78 12.75
CA ARG A 6 -9.45 11.45 11.49
C ARG A 6 -8.03 11.06 11.09
N LEU A 7 -7.82 10.58 9.87
CA LEU A 7 -6.48 10.70 9.28
C LEU A 7 -6.32 12.17 8.91
N GLY A 8 -5.51 12.88 9.68
CA GLY A 8 -5.28 14.31 9.52
C GLY A 8 -3.91 14.55 8.90
N LEU A 9 -3.85 15.48 7.94
CA LEU A 9 -2.60 16.06 7.48
C LEU A 9 -2.59 17.52 7.96
N ALA A 10 -1.54 17.93 8.67
CA ALA A 10 -1.38 19.31 9.12
C ALA A 10 -0.10 19.92 8.55
N ASN A 11 -0.10 21.25 8.46
CA ASN A 11 1.04 22.02 7.95
C ASN A 11 1.44 21.58 6.54
N PHE A 12 0.45 21.39 5.66
CA PHE A 12 0.71 21.12 4.26
C PHE A 12 1.38 22.33 3.61
N PHE A 13 2.44 22.07 2.86
CA PHE A 13 3.08 23.07 2.02
C PHE A 13 3.35 22.49 0.64
N GLY A 14 3.36 23.36 -0.36
CA GLY A 14 3.62 22.97 -1.72
C GLY A 14 4.02 24.15 -2.57
N GLN A 15 4.92 23.91 -3.52
CA GLN A 15 5.35 24.87 -4.51
C GLN A 15 5.54 24.16 -5.84
N ALA A 16 4.95 24.72 -6.89
CA ALA A 16 5.22 24.36 -8.26
C ALA A 16 5.96 25.53 -8.94
N LYS A 17 7.07 25.24 -9.61
CA LYS A 17 7.83 26.20 -10.42
C LYS A 17 8.01 25.66 -11.82
N SER A 18 7.77 26.49 -12.81
CA SER A 18 7.98 26.19 -14.22
C SER A 18 8.43 27.46 -14.93
N SER A 19 9.25 27.33 -15.98
CA SER A 19 9.55 28.45 -16.88
C SER A 19 8.34 28.85 -17.74
N GLY A 20 7.36 27.95 -17.90
CA GLY A 20 6.12 28.21 -18.61
C GLY A 20 5.21 26.98 -18.67
N ILE A 21 3.94 27.19 -18.36
CA ILE A 21 2.85 26.23 -18.58
C ILE A 21 1.92 26.85 -19.61
N THR A 22 1.64 26.14 -20.71
CA THR A 22 0.71 26.59 -21.74
C THR A 22 -0.59 25.80 -21.69
N LEU A 23 -1.69 26.49 -21.97
CA LEU A 23 -3.00 25.89 -22.21
C LEU A 23 -3.48 26.39 -23.58
N ASP A 24 -3.46 25.50 -24.57
CA ASP A 24 -3.77 25.81 -25.95
C ASP A 24 -5.01 25.04 -26.41
N PHE A 25 -5.88 25.66 -27.21
CA PHE A 25 -7.03 24.99 -27.82
C PHE A 25 -6.74 24.74 -29.29
N ILE A 26 -6.61 23.48 -29.67
CA ILE A 26 -6.14 23.07 -30.99
C ILE A 26 -7.31 22.52 -31.79
N GLN A 27 -7.58 23.17 -32.92
CA GLN A 27 -8.56 22.69 -33.89
C GLN A 27 -7.89 21.70 -34.84
N GLN A 28 -8.28 20.42 -34.78
CA GLN A 28 -7.66 19.38 -35.60
C GLN A 28 -8.66 18.83 -36.61
N ARG A 29 -8.59 19.35 -37.84
CA ARG A 29 -9.50 19.00 -38.95
C ARG A 29 -8.99 17.85 -39.83
N THR A 30 -8.23 16.92 -39.27
CA THR A 30 -7.69 15.79 -40.05
C THR A 30 -8.64 14.60 -39.98
N VAL A 31 -8.96 13.99 -41.12
CA VAL A 31 -9.79 12.77 -41.16
C VAL A 31 -9.08 11.66 -40.39
N GLY A 32 -9.76 11.09 -39.38
CA GLY A 32 -9.22 10.05 -38.50
C GLY A 32 -8.58 10.56 -37.20
N SER A 33 -8.51 11.87 -36.95
CA SER A 33 -8.15 12.37 -35.61
C SER A 33 -9.35 12.26 -34.64
N ARG A 34 -9.07 12.25 -33.33
CA ARG A 34 -10.09 12.34 -32.27
C ARG A 34 -10.79 13.72 -32.20
N GLY A 35 -10.53 14.60 -33.18
CA GLY A 35 -11.09 15.95 -33.25
C GLY A 35 -10.29 17.00 -32.50
N ASP A 36 -10.98 18.08 -32.14
CA ASP A 36 -10.42 19.24 -31.44
C ASP A 36 -10.06 18.88 -29.98
N TYR A 37 -9.01 19.50 -29.44
CA TYR A 37 -8.53 19.20 -28.09
C TYR A 37 -7.96 20.42 -27.36
N ALA A 38 -7.94 20.34 -26.04
CA ALA A 38 -7.17 21.23 -25.19
C ALA A 38 -5.80 20.59 -24.90
N LEU A 39 -4.72 21.32 -25.12
CA LEU A 39 -3.35 20.90 -24.83
C LEU A 39 -2.85 21.66 -23.59
N LEU A 40 -2.54 20.92 -22.53
CA LEU A 40 -1.74 21.41 -21.42
C LEU A 40 -0.31 20.93 -21.62
N SER A 41 0.68 21.83 -21.66
CA SER A 41 2.07 21.47 -21.89
C SER A 41 3.03 22.29 -21.03
N TYR A 42 4.16 21.68 -20.66
CA TYR A 42 5.27 22.35 -19.99
C TYR A 42 6.61 21.71 -20.40
N SER A 43 7.67 22.51 -20.49
CA SER A 43 9.05 22.03 -20.76
C SER A 43 9.77 21.59 -19.51
N ASP A 44 9.40 22.18 -18.38
CA ASP A 44 9.98 21.96 -17.07
C ASP A 44 8.92 22.22 -15.99
N LEU A 45 8.89 21.37 -14.98
CA LEU A 45 8.06 21.57 -13.79
C LEU A 45 8.78 20.98 -12.59
N ASN A 46 9.16 21.84 -11.66
CA ASN A 46 9.69 21.44 -10.36
C ASN A 46 8.56 21.54 -9.33
N TRP A 47 8.17 20.41 -8.79
CA TRP A 47 7.16 20.30 -7.75
C TRP A 47 7.80 19.88 -6.44
N THR A 48 7.61 20.69 -5.40
CA THR A 48 8.02 20.39 -4.05
C THR A 48 6.78 20.42 -3.17
N ALA A 49 6.49 19.35 -2.45
CA ALA A 49 5.36 19.30 -1.54
C ALA A 49 5.68 18.49 -0.29
N GLY A 50 4.96 18.78 0.78
CA GLY A 50 5.10 18.01 2.01
C GLY A 50 4.00 18.28 3.02
N VAL A 51 4.00 17.44 4.03
CA VAL A 51 3.19 17.53 5.22
C VAL A 51 4.13 17.35 6.40
N GLU A 52 4.05 18.27 7.36
CA GLU A 52 4.90 18.20 8.56
C GLU A 52 4.33 17.31 9.63
N ASP A 53 3.01 17.08 9.63
CA ASP A 53 2.40 16.17 10.58
C ASP A 53 1.27 15.34 10.00
N ILE A 54 1.33 14.04 10.27
CA ILE A 54 0.32 13.06 9.87
C ILE A 54 -0.28 12.49 11.16
N TYR A 55 -1.54 12.78 11.44
CA TYR A 55 -2.20 12.35 12.68
C TYR A 55 -3.21 11.25 12.42
N ILE A 56 -3.35 10.32 13.38
CA ILE A 56 -4.47 9.38 13.44
C ILE A 56 -5.35 9.77 14.62
N GLY A 57 -6.60 10.11 14.33
CA GLY A 57 -7.57 10.48 15.34
C GLY A 57 -7.33 11.84 15.97
N ASN A 58 -7.61 11.91 17.27
CA ASN A 58 -7.32 13.06 18.12
C ASN A 58 -5.97 12.93 18.81
N ALA A 59 -5.05 12.15 18.23
CA ALA A 59 -3.74 11.91 18.81
C ALA A 59 -2.96 13.23 18.96
N THR A 60 -2.27 13.37 20.08
CA THR A 60 -1.38 14.50 20.37
C THR A 60 -0.02 14.37 19.69
N THR A 61 0.22 13.25 19.01
CA THR A 61 1.48 12.84 18.42
C THR A 61 1.31 12.51 16.94
N SER A 62 2.29 12.88 16.12
CA SER A 62 2.32 12.66 14.68
C SER A 62 2.85 11.26 14.37
N LEU A 63 2.44 10.65 13.26
CA LEU A 63 3.14 9.50 12.66
C LEU A 63 4.52 9.93 12.18
N GLY A 64 4.64 11.16 11.69
CA GLY A 64 5.86 11.67 11.09
C GLY A 64 5.56 12.69 10.00
N GLN A 65 6.55 12.87 9.13
CA GLN A 65 6.59 13.84 8.04
C GLN A 65 6.66 13.10 6.71
N LEU A 66 6.05 13.68 5.67
CA LEU A 66 6.26 13.23 4.28
C LEU A 66 6.61 14.44 3.43
N PHE A 67 7.68 14.36 2.66
CA PHE A 67 8.12 15.42 1.77
C PHE A 67 8.61 14.83 0.45
N GLY A 68 8.34 15.51 -0.65
CA GLY A 68 8.76 15.09 -1.97
C GLY A 68 9.20 16.27 -2.83
N THR A 69 10.20 16.02 -3.67
CA THR A 69 10.57 16.86 -4.81
C THR A 69 10.50 16.03 -6.08
N LEU A 70 9.81 16.52 -7.09
CA LEU A 70 9.69 15.92 -8.42
C LEU A 70 10.06 16.97 -9.46
N ASN A 71 11.00 16.64 -10.35
CA ASN A 71 11.47 17.51 -11.40
C ASN A 71 11.17 16.85 -12.75
N PHE A 72 10.23 17.44 -13.47
CA PHE A 72 9.88 17.07 -14.82
C PHE A 72 10.65 17.96 -15.78
N SER A 73 11.19 17.38 -16.84
CA SER A 73 11.87 18.13 -17.89
C SER A 73 11.84 17.34 -19.20
N ASN A 74 12.45 17.89 -20.25
CA ASN A 74 12.64 17.20 -21.53
C ASN A 74 13.91 16.32 -21.55
N THR A 75 14.66 16.23 -20.44
CA THR A 75 15.83 15.37 -20.31
C THR A 75 15.41 13.97 -19.88
N ASP A 76 15.68 12.99 -20.72
CA ASP A 76 15.46 11.58 -20.40
C ASP A 76 16.59 11.11 -19.50
N ASN A 77 16.31 10.93 -18.21
CA ASN A 77 17.32 10.48 -17.25
C ASN A 77 17.83 9.06 -17.56
N PHE A 78 17.07 8.24 -18.31
CA PHE A 78 17.51 6.90 -18.69
C PHE A 78 18.64 6.93 -19.72
N THR A 79 18.66 7.93 -20.62
CA THR A 79 19.66 8.06 -21.69
C THR A 79 20.60 9.25 -21.52
N GLY A 80 20.27 10.19 -20.63
CA GLY A 80 20.94 11.49 -20.50
C GLY A 80 20.65 12.46 -21.64
N LEU A 81 19.73 12.12 -22.55
CA LEU A 81 19.44 12.92 -23.75
C LEU A 81 18.30 13.89 -23.50
N THR A 82 18.54 15.17 -23.77
CA THR A 82 17.48 16.18 -23.85
C THR A 82 16.87 16.16 -25.25
N SER A 83 15.56 15.93 -25.34
CA SER A 83 14.85 15.91 -26.62
C SER A 83 13.54 16.66 -26.53
N ALA A 84 13.22 17.43 -27.57
CA ALA A 84 11.90 18.06 -27.72
C ALA A 84 10.76 17.03 -27.87
N THR A 85 11.08 15.74 -28.06
CA THR A 85 10.11 14.64 -28.10
C THR A 85 9.77 14.07 -26.72
N ASN A 86 10.57 14.37 -25.69
CA ASN A 86 10.31 13.96 -24.31
C ASN A 86 9.32 14.94 -23.68
N LEU A 87 8.12 14.95 -24.23
CA LEU A 87 7.12 15.95 -23.90
C LEU A 87 6.47 15.63 -22.56
N ASN A 88 6.21 16.68 -21.78
CA ASN A 88 5.28 16.62 -20.66
C ASN A 88 4.00 17.35 -21.08
N ASN A 89 2.97 16.59 -21.44
CA ASN A 89 1.71 17.16 -21.89
C ASN A 89 0.51 16.26 -21.65
N ILE A 90 -0.66 16.88 -21.66
CA ILE A 90 -1.96 16.24 -21.66
C ILE A 90 -2.76 16.85 -22.79
N LYS A 91 -3.24 16.03 -23.73
CA LYS A 91 -4.22 16.43 -24.74
C LYS A 91 -5.58 15.90 -24.32
N LEU A 92 -6.51 16.79 -24.02
CA LEU A 92 -7.86 16.45 -23.57
C LEU A 92 -8.87 16.62 -24.71
N TYR A 93 -9.54 15.52 -25.04
CA TYR A 93 -10.57 15.40 -26.05
C TYR A 93 -11.95 15.23 -25.39
N PRO A 94 -13.02 15.83 -25.94
CA PRO A 94 -14.37 15.46 -25.57
C PRO A 94 -14.71 14.05 -26.10
N GLY A 95 -15.53 13.31 -25.36
CA GLY A 95 -15.88 11.92 -25.68
C GLY A 95 -14.93 10.93 -25.00
N GLY A 96 -15.51 9.90 -24.39
CA GLY A 96 -14.82 8.83 -23.68
C GLY A 96 -14.50 7.66 -24.60
N ALA A 97 -14.26 6.49 -23.99
CA ALA A 97 -13.94 5.27 -24.73
C ALA A 97 -15.09 4.82 -25.65
N GLN A 98 -16.34 5.11 -25.27
CA GLN A 98 -17.55 4.68 -25.98
C GLN A 98 -18.50 5.85 -26.25
N GLY A 99 -18.32 6.49 -27.41
CA GLY A 99 -19.26 7.50 -27.91
C GLY A 99 -18.97 8.92 -27.40
N ASN A 100 -20.03 9.73 -27.23
CA ASN A 100 -19.90 11.18 -27.03
C ASN A 100 -19.90 11.62 -25.55
N ALA A 101 -20.16 10.70 -24.61
CA ALA A 101 -20.11 10.99 -23.18
C ALA A 101 -18.67 10.87 -22.67
N GLY A 102 -18.28 11.62 -21.64
CA GLY A 102 -16.96 11.50 -21.03
C GLY A 102 -15.84 12.30 -21.69
N PHE A 103 -14.60 11.93 -21.35
CA PHE A 103 -13.37 12.57 -21.79
C PHE A 103 -12.29 11.54 -22.10
N THR A 104 -11.45 11.85 -23.08
CA THR A 104 -10.24 11.08 -23.39
C THR A 104 -9.02 11.98 -23.27
N ALA A 105 -7.94 11.47 -22.70
CA ALA A 105 -6.68 12.17 -22.55
C ALA A 105 -5.54 11.36 -23.16
N ASP A 106 -4.80 11.96 -24.11
CA ASP A 106 -3.46 11.47 -24.44
C ASP A 106 -2.49 12.09 -23.42
N ILE A 107 -1.76 11.25 -22.69
CA ILE A 107 -0.86 11.67 -21.63
C ILE A 107 0.56 11.35 -22.06
N ASN A 108 1.48 12.30 -21.88
CA ASN A 108 2.92 12.09 -21.99
C ASN A 108 3.58 12.70 -20.75
N TRP A 109 4.48 11.94 -20.11
CA TRP A 109 5.24 12.42 -18.96
C TRP A 109 6.71 12.00 -19.04
N ASN A 110 7.56 12.84 -18.48
CA ASN A 110 8.98 12.59 -18.29
C ASN A 110 9.46 13.24 -16.98
N LEU A 111 9.42 12.46 -15.91
CA LEU A 111 10.03 12.73 -14.64
C LEU A 111 11.54 12.44 -14.73
N GLU A 112 12.33 13.49 -14.84
CA GLU A 112 13.79 13.40 -14.91
C GLU A 112 14.36 12.92 -13.58
N SER A 113 13.93 13.53 -12.48
CA SER A 113 14.42 13.18 -11.14
C SER A 113 13.37 13.44 -10.06
N GLY A 114 13.39 12.65 -9.00
CA GLY A 114 12.59 12.90 -7.83
C GLY A 114 13.16 12.22 -6.59
N ASN A 115 12.83 12.80 -5.43
CA ASN A 115 13.14 12.21 -4.13
C ASN A 115 11.91 12.37 -3.23
N ILE A 116 11.59 11.31 -2.51
CA ILE A 116 10.54 11.32 -1.48
C ILE A 116 11.20 10.94 -0.17
N ARG A 117 10.82 11.57 0.94
CA ARG A 117 11.29 11.21 2.27
C ARG A 117 10.14 11.09 3.24
N TYR A 118 10.25 10.07 4.09
CA TYR A 118 9.50 9.97 5.33
C TYR A 118 10.40 10.39 6.49
N GLY A 119 9.89 11.24 7.39
CA GLY A 119 10.60 11.71 8.57
C GLY A 119 9.92 11.27 9.85
N ASP A 120 10.70 10.89 10.84
CA ASP A 120 10.26 10.41 12.14
C ASP A 120 11.32 10.76 13.20
N ASP A 121 10.93 11.55 14.21
CA ASP A 121 11.77 12.05 15.30
C ASP A 121 13.10 12.66 14.82
N GLY A 122 13.05 13.42 13.73
CA GLY A 122 14.21 14.08 13.11
C GLY A 122 15.10 13.17 12.26
N SER A 123 14.79 11.87 12.21
CA SER A 123 15.43 10.88 11.34
C SER A 123 14.63 10.71 10.05
N TYR A 124 15.27 10.46 8.91
CA TYR A 124 14.55 10.30 7.63
C TYR A 124 14.95 9.05 6.87
N ILE A 125 13.96 8.52 6.15
CA ILE A 125 14.13 7.52 5.09
C ILE A 125 13.84 8.22 3.76
N TRP A 126 14.77 8.13 2.83
CA TRP A 126 14.69 8.72 1.51
C TRP A 126 14.53 7.64 0.46
N LEU A 127 13.50 7.74 -0.38
CA LEU A 127 13.39 7.07 -1.65
C LEU A 127 13.97 8.01 -2.71
N THR A 128 15.12 7.64 -3.28
CA THR A 128 15.94 8.57 -4.07
C THR A 128 16.05 8.19 -5.53
N GLY A 129 16.32 9.21 -6.35
CA GLY A 129 16.61 9.04 -7.77
C GLY A 129 15.45 8.45 -8.56
N LEU A 130 14.21 8.80 -8.16
CA LEU A 130 13.01 8.47 -8.90
C LEU A 130 13.11 9.07 -10.30
N ALA A 131 12.89 8.26 -11.32
CA ALA A 131 12.76 8.71 -12.69
C ALA A 131 11.69 7.88 -13.37
N SER A 132 10.90 8.51 -14.23
CA SER A 132 9.86 7.81 -14.97
C SER A 132 9.54 8.54 -16.24
N LYS A 133 9.21 7.79 -17.28
CA LYS A 133 8.70 8.33 -18.53
C LYS A 133 7.63 7.42 -19.09
N GLY A 134 6.77 7.97 -19.93
CA GLY A 134 5.82 7.16 -20.65
C GLY A 134 4.79 7.99 -21.35
N SER A 135 3.91 7.26 -22.03
CA SER A 135 2.75 7.80 -22.69
C SER A 135 1.61 6.80 -22.67
N GLY A 136 0.40 7.27 -22.92
CA GLY A 136 -0.77 6.42 -23.05
C GLY A 136 -2.05 7.21 -23.19
N ILE A 137 -3.15 6.48 -23.33
CA ILE A 137 -4.49 7.04 -23.51
C ILE A 137 -5.33 6.68 -22.29
N ALA A 138 -5.78 7.69 -21.55
CA ALA A 138 -6.69 7.52 -20.43
C ALA A 138 -8.09 7.99 -20.82
N THR A 139 -9.13 7.25 -20.44
CA THR A 139 -10.52 7.63 -20.68
C THR A 139 -11.31 7.68 -19.38
N LEU A 140 -12.22 8.63 -19.27
CA LEU A 140 -13.22 8.72 -18.21
C LEU A 140 -14.59 8.74 -18.90
N ASP A 141 -15.39 7.71 -18.71
CA ASP A 141 -16.63 7.54 -19.47
C ASP A 141 -17.77 6.97 -18.62
N MET A 142 -19.01 7.30 -18.98
CA MET A 142 -20.21 6.69 -18.44
C MET A 142 -20.66 5.57 -19.37
N VAL A 143 -20.35 4.33 -19.02
CA VAL A 143 -20.66 3.15 -19.86
C VAL A 143 -22.03 2.57 -19.52
N GLN A 144 -22.76 2.15 -20.55
CA GLN A 144 -24.04 1.45 -20.43
C GLN A 144 -23.99 0.14 -21.24
N GLY A 145 -24.38 -0.98 -20.64
CA GLY A 145 -24.34 -2.30 -21.27
C GLY A 145 -24.17 -3.45 -20.29
N ASN A 146 -23.28 -4.40 -20.60
CA ASN A 146 -22.92 -5.50 -19.70
C ASN A 146 -22.33 -5.00 -18.37
N GLU A 147 -21.66 -3.84 -18.42
CA GLU A 147 -21.16 -3.10 -17.28
C GLU A 147 -21.82 -1.71 -17.32
N ASN A 148 -22.46 -1.30 -16.21
CA ASN A 148 -23.13 -0.01 -16.11
C ASN A 148 -22.44 0.81 -15.01
N GLY A 149 -21.78 1.91 -15.37
CA GLY A 149 -21.02 2.68 -14.38
C GLY A 149 -20.12 3.77 -14.95
N LEU A 150 -19.35 4.38 -14.05
CA LEU A 150 -18.26 5.28 -14.40
C LEU A 150 -17.01 4.43 -14.66
N LYS A 151 -16.51 4.43 -15.88
CA LYS A 151 -15.32 3.69 -16.31
C LYS A 151 -14.12 4.64 -16.42
N LEU A 152 -13.03 4.26 -15.79
CA LEU A 152 -11.68 4.73 -16.09
C LEU A 152 -11.03 3.69 -17.01
N GLY A 153 -10.70 4.06 -18.23
CA GLY A 153 -9.96 3.19 -19.17
C GLY A 153 -8.51 3.62 -19.33
N PHE A 154 -7.64 2.66 -19.54
CA PHE A 154 -6.22 2.85 -19.85
C PHE A 154 -5.90 2.02 -21.09
N GLU A 155 -5.45 2.68 -22.14
CA GLU A 155 -5.16 2.07 -23.44
C GLU A 155 -3.80 2.52 -23.95
N ASP A 156 -3.06 1.60 -24.57
CA ASP A 156 -1.76 1.84 -25.21
C ASP A 156 -0.74 2.52 -24.28
N PHE A 157 -0.81 2.25 -22.98
CA PHE A 157 0.18 2.80 -22.06
C PHE A 157 1.51 2.09 -22.25
N SER A 158 2.59 2.85 -22.39
CA SER A 158 3.94 2.32 -22.40
C SER A 158 4.84 3.25 -21.59
N GLY A 159 5.83 2.69 -20.92
CA GLY A 159 6.68 3.51 -20.07
C GLY A 159 7.68 2.74 -19.24
N SER A 160 8.39 3.51 -18.45
CA SER A 160 9.47 3.07 -17.60
C SER A 160 9.42 3.82 -16.27
N TYR A 161 9.77 3.15 -15.18
CA TYR A 161 10.12 3.81 -13.93
C TYR A 161 11.33 3.16 -13.29
N ARG A 162 12.06 3.94 -12.51
CA ARG A 162 13.17 3.46 -11.68
C ARG A 162 13.39 4.33 -10.46
N PHE A 163 14.11 3.78 -9.49
CA PHE A 163 14.71 4.51 -8.39
C PHE A 163 16.05 3.91 -7.96
N LYS A 164 16.91 4.72 -7.35
CA LYS A 164 18.28 4.31 -6.98
C LYS A 164 18.31 3.46 -5.72
N GLY A 165 17.41 3.73 -4.77
CA GLY A 165 17.27 2.94 -3.56
C GLY A 165 16.68 3.72 -2.39
N LEU A 166 16.82 3.13 -1.21
CA LEU A 166 16.45 3.71 0.07
C LEU A 166 17.70 4.22 0.79
N TYR A 167 17.59 5.34 1.50
CA TYR A 167 18.68 5.91 2.29
C TYR A 167 18.15 6.42 3.63
N THR A 168 18.84 6.08 4.72
CA THR A 168 18.54 6.57 6.07
C THR A 168 19.59 7.62 6.46
N SER A 169 19.14 8.85 6.69
CA SER A 169 20.01 9.96 7.11
C SER A 169 19.17 11.21 7.42
N GLU A 170 19.65 12.06 8.34
CA GLU A 170 19.09 13.40 8.61
C GLU A 170 19.07 14.29 7.36
N THR A 171 20.05 14.12 6.47
CA THR A 171 20.20 14.89 5.23
C THR A 171 20.38 13.96 4.04
N LEU A 172 19.79 14.33 2.89
CA LEU A 172 20.03 13.61 1.64
C LEU A 172 21.52 13.73 1.28
N PRO A 173 22.26 12.61 1.17
CA PRO A 173 23.65 12.64 0.76
C PRO A 173 23.82 13.24 -0.64
N SER A 174 25.03 13.72 -0.95
CA SER A 174 25.36 14.15 -2.31
C SER A 174 25.21 12.98 -3.29
N GLU A 175 24.94 13.29 -4.55
CA GLU A 175 24.83 12.29 -5.62
C GLU A 175 26.06 11.36 -5.67
N ALA A 176 27.27 11.90 -5.52
CA ALA A 176 28.50 11.08 -5.44
C ALA A 176 28.51 10.09 -4.26
N THR A 177 27.87 10.42 -3.14
CA THR A 177 27.72 9.53 -1.99
C THR A 177 26.66 8.46 -2.25
N LEU A 178 25.54 8.83 -2.87
CA LEU A 178 24.49 7.87 -3.25
C LEU A 178 25.03 6.77 -4.16
N LYS A 179 25.91 7.13 -5.10
CA LYS A 179 26.58 6.16 -5.99
C LYS A 179 27.39 5.10 -5.25
N ILE A 180 28.02 5.47 -4.14
CA ILE A 180 28.99 4.61 -3.44
C ILE A 180 28.33 3.87 -2.26
N LYS A 181 27.32 4.47 -1.63
CA LYS A 181 26.68 3.97 -0.40
C LYS A 181 25.23 3.59 -0.60
N ARG A 182 24.92 2.76 -1.61
CA ARG A 182 23.58 2.20 -1.76
C ARG A 182 23.23 1.39 -0.51
N GLN A 183 22.31 1.88 0.31
CA GLN A 183 21.85 1.11 1.47
C GLN A 183 20.89 0.01 0.99
N GLY A 184 21.07 -1.19 1.55
CA GLY A 184 20.18 -2.32 1.32
C GLY A 184 18.76 -2.08 1.83
N GLY A 185 17.84 -3.00 1.57
CA GLY A 185 16.42 -2.90 1.92
C GLY A 185 15.50 -2.81 0.70
N ILE A 186 16.06 -2.68 -0.50
CA ILE A 186 15.32 -2.87 -1.76
C ILE A 186 14.78 -4.31 -1.88
N GLU A 187 15.46 -5.27 -1.27
CA GLU A 187 15.06 -6.68 -1.20
C GLU A 187 13.72 -6.86 -0.48
N LEU A 188 13.42 -5.98 0.49
CA LEU A 188 12.15 -6.01 1.21
C LEU A 188 11.00 -5.51 0.32
N LEU A 189 11.27 -4.58 -0.60
CA LEU A 189 10.27 -4.11 -1.56
C LEU A 189 9.83 -5.22 -2.52
N TYR A 190 10.72 -6.16 -2.84
CA TYR A 190 10.36 -7.34 -3.63
C TYR A 190 9.32 -8.22 -2.91
N ALA A 191 9.44 -8.39 -1.59
CA ALA A 191 8.42 -9.12 -0.81
C ALA A 191 7.05 -8.42 -0.86
N LEU A 192 7.02 -7.12 -1.18
CA LEU A 192 5.82 -6.32 -1.41
C LEU A 192 5.40 -6.25 -2.89
N GLY A 193 6.09 -6.96 -3.80
CA GLY A 193 5.82 -6.93 -5.24
C GLY A 193 6.25 -5.63 -5.93
N ILE A 194 7.09 -4.81 -5.28
CA ILE A 194 7.59 -3.54 -5.83
C ILE A 194 8.99 -3.77 -6.39
N TYR A 195 9.10 -3.63 -7.71
CA TYR A 195 10.38 -3.72 -8.42
C TYR A 195 11.12 -2.38 -8.41
N GLN A 196 12.45 -2.43 -8.34
CA GLN A 196 13.31 -1.24 -8.37
C GLN A 196 13.23 -0.51 -9.71
N ALA A 197 13.04 -1.29 -10.77
CA ALA A 197 12.88 -0.86 -12.15
C ALA A 197 11.73 -1.60 -12.78
N MET A 198 10.96 -0.94 -13.63
CA MET A 198 10.04 -1.62 -14.53
C MET A 198 9.94 -0.84 -15.83
N ASP A 199 10.08 -1.58 -16.93
CA ASP A 199 9.76 -1.14 -18.29
C ASP A 199 8.57 -1.95 -18.78
N PHE A 200 7.57 -1.32 -19.35
CA PHE A 200 6.40 -2.00 -19.91
C PHE A 200 6.10 -1.46 -21.30
N GLY A 201 6.04 -2.37 -22.28
CA GLY A 201 5.75 -2.04 -23.66
C GLY A 201 4.26 -1.84 -23.96
N GLY A 202 3.38 -2.37 -23.10
CA GLY A 202 1.94 -2.16 -23.16
C GLY A 202 1.31 -2.33 -21.79
N MET A 203 0.40 -1.43 -21.43
CA MET A 203 -0.46 -1.51 -20.26
C MET A 203 -1.87 -1.18 -20.73
N GLU A 204 -2.74 -2.15 -20.57
CA GLU A 204 -4.16 -2.05 -20.85
C GLU A 204 -4.93 -2.23 -19.55
N GLY A 205 -6.04 -1.54 -19.41
CA GLY A 205 -6.89 -1.80 -18.27
C GLY A 205 -8.13 -0.95 -18.18
N SER A 206 -8.95 -1.28 -17.20
CA SER A 206 -10.03 -0.41 -16.78
C SER A 206 -10.41 -0.62 -15.33
N ILE A 207 -10.92 0.45 -14.72
CA ILE A 207 -11.58 0.43 -13.43
C ILE A 207 -13.01 0.89 -13.65
N ILE A 208 -13.99 0.11 -13.23
CA ILE A 208 -15.40 0.43 -13.42
C ILE A 208 -16.02 0.59 -12.05
N PHE A 209 -16.59 1.77 -11.79
CA PHE A 209 -17.31 2.09 -10.58
C PHE A 209 -18.81 2.00 -10.82
N THR A 210 -19.49 1.25 -9.98
CA THR A 210 -20.95 1.08 -10.03
C THR A 210 -21.57 1.51 -8.70
N GLY A 211 -22.81 1.98 -8.77
CA GLY A 211 -23.58 2.30 -7.58
C GLY A 211 -24.06 1.04 -6.86
N GLY A 212 -23.99 1.04 -5.54
CA GLY A 212 -24.36 -0.11 -4.70
C GLY A 212 -23.13 -0.80 -4.12
N GLY A 213 -23.20 -1.20 -2.85
CA GLY A 213 -22.13 -1.92 -2.15
C GLY A 213 -22.43 -3.40 -1.95
N THR A 214 -21.52 -4.15 -1.33
CA THR A 214 -21.77 -5.57 -0.96
C THR A 214 -22.96 -5.67 0.00
N VAL A 215 -23.07 -4.75 0.96
CA VAL A 215 -24.25 -4.60 1.84
C VAL A 215 -24.57 -3.11 2.07
N GLY A 216 -25.59 -2.58 1.37
CA GLY A 216 -26.16 -1.25 1.63
C GLY A 216 -25.77 -0.16 0.61
N THR A 217 -25.62 1.09 1.10
CA THR A 217 -25.23 2.27 0.32
C THR A 217 -23.71 2.34 0.23
N GLY A 218 -23.17 2.08 -0.95
CA GLY A 218 -21.72 2.05 -1.21
C GLY A 218 -21.41 2.19 -2.69
N ILE A 219 -20.13 2.13 -3.01
CA ILE A 219 -19.61 2.10 -4.38
C ILE A 219 -18.99 0.72 -4.57
N SER A 220 -19.41 0.01 -5.60
CA SER A 220 -18.71 -1.20 -6.04
C SER A 220 -17.76 -0.84 -7.16
N PHE A 221 -16.67 -1.60 -7.27
CA PHE A 221 -15.72 -1.43 -8.34
C PHE A 221 -15.13 -2.77 -8.78
N GLU A 222 -14.80 -2.82 -10.05
CA GLU A 222 -14.02 -3.89 -10.66
C GLU A 222 -12.81 -3.26 -11.33
N SER A 223 -11.70 -3.98 -11.34
CA SER A 223 -10.47 -3.52 -11.98
C SER A 223 -9.82 -4.67 -12.72
N ASP A 224 -9.38 -4.36 -13.94
CA ASP A 224 -8.54 -5.19 -14.76
C ASP A 224 -7.38 -4.36 -15.24
N VAL A 225 -6.16 -4.81 -14.95
CA VAL A 225 -4.94 -4.18 -15.45
C VAL A 225 -3.99 -5.27 -15.90
N VAL A 226 -3.51 -5.15 -17.13
CA VAL A 226 -2.57 -6.07 -17.75
C VAL A 226 -1.37 -5.29 -18.27
N PHE A 227 -0.19 -5.61 -17.78
CA PHE A 227 1.07 -5.18 -18.33
C PHE A 227 1.64 -6.29 -19.21
N THR A 228 2.09 -5.94 -20.41
CA THR A 228 2.69 -6.84 -21.39
C THR A 228 4.05 -6.33 -21.82
N ASN A 229 4.87 -7.23 -22.38
CA ASN A 229 6.26 -6.94 -22.78
C ASN A 229 7.02 -6.26 -21.64
N THR A 230 6.83 -6.74 -20.41
CA THR A 230 7.34 -6.10 -19.21
C THR A 230 8.71 -6.66 -18.85
N ASN A 231 9.64 -5.76 -18.53
CA ASN A 231 10.91 -6.09 -17.92
C ASN A 231 10.96 -5.49 -16.53
N ALA A 232 11.28 -6.28 -15.51
CA ALA A 232 11.34 -5.84 -14.13
C ALA A 232 12.73 -6.09 -13.55
N GLY A 233 13.31 -5.04 -12.97
CA GLY A 233 14.67 -5.03 -12.44
C GLY A 233 14.71 -5.06 -10.90
N LEU A 234 15.62 -5.87 -10.36
CA LEU A 234 15.94 -5.95 -8.94
C LEU A 234 17.46 -5.85 -8.73
N LEU A 235 17.87 -5.25 -7.62
CA LEU A 235 19.28 -4.99 -7.30
C LEU A 235 20.00 -4.21 -8.41
N VAL A 236 19.27 -3.34 -9.11
CA VAL A 236 19.78 -2.61 -10.27
C VAL A 236 20.71 -1.50 -9.80
N ASP A 237 21.93 -1.51 -10.32
CA ASP A 237 22.89 -0.42 -10.22
C ASP A 237 22.93 0.36 -11.55
N TYR A 238 22.41 1.59 -11.52
CA TYR A 238 22.37 2.49 -12.66
C TYR A 238 23.68 3.26 -12.86
N ASP A 239 24.60 3.20 -11.91
CA ASP A 239 25.87 3.93 -11.96
C ASP A 239 27.05 3.03 -12.37
N SER A 240 26.82 1.72 -12.48
CA SER A 240 27.79 0.75 -12.98
C SER A 240 28.11 0.97 -14.47
N PRO A 241 29.39 1.16 -14.85
CA PRO A 241 29.78 1.29 -16.25
C PRO A 241 29.46 0.03 -17.05
N GLY A 242 28.89 0.18 -18.26
CA GLY A 242 28.71 -0.91 -19.21
C GLY A 242 27.30 -1.48 -19.34
N CYS A 243 26.32 -1.01 -18.54
CA CYS A 243 24.89 -1.32 -18.71
C CYS A 243 24.08 -0.03 -18.83
N SER A 244 23.56 0.30 -20.02
CA SER A 244 22.77 1.53 -20.24
C SER A 244 21.48 1.57 -19.41
N ASP A 245 20.87 0.40 -19.19
CA ASP A 245 19.61 0.27 -18.46
C ASP A 245 19.83 -0.06 -16.97
N GLY A 246 21.10 -0.14 -16.54
CA GLY A 246 21.53 -0.54 -15.21
C GLY A 246 21.87 -2.03 -15.09
N CYS A 247 22.93 -2.33 -14.34
CA CYS A 247 23.38 -3.70 -14.11
C CYS A 247 22.61 -4.28 -12.92
N GLY A 248 21.89 -5.39 -13.10
CA GLY A 248 21.10 -6.01 -12.04
C GLY A 248 20.48 -7.34 -12.46
N LEU A 249 19.61 -7.88 -11.62
CA LEU A 249 18.78 -9.03 -11.98
C LEU A 249 17.53 -8.53 -12.71
N TRP A 250 17.33 -9.01 -13.93
CA TRP A 250 16.19 -8.63 -14.76
C TRP A 250 15.34 -9.86 -15.06
N ALA A 251 14.05 -9.76 -14.77
CA ALA A 251 13.04 -10.65 -15.32
C ALA A 251 12.46 -9.98 -16.57
N THR A 252 12.52 -10.66 -17.72
CA THR A 252 12.20 -10.06 -19.02
C THR A 252 11.03 -10.78 -19.68
N ASN A 253 10.36 -10.06 -20.59
CA ASN A 253 9.20 -10.57 -21.35
C ASN A 253 8.09 -11.13 -20.44
N MET A 254 7.82 -10.43 -19.35
CA MET A 254 6.78 -10.77 -18.39
C MET A 254 5.43 -10.22 -18.84
N THR A 255 4.38 -10.92 -18.41
CA THR A 255 3.01 -10.41 -18.36
C THR A 255 2.61 -10.33 -16.89
N LEU A 256 2.17 -9.16 -16.45
CA LEU A 256 1.68 -8.93 -15.09
C LEU A 256 0.20 -8.59 -15.17
N GLU A 257 -0.62 -9.36 -14.47
CA GLU A 257 -2.08 -9.19 -14.48
C GLU A 257 -2.58 -8.92 -13.06
N SER A 258 -3.50 -7.98 -12.95
CA SER A 258 -4.21 -7.67 -11.72
C SER A 258 -5.69 -7.63 -12.02
N HIS A 259 -6.43 -8.48 -11.31
CA HIS A 259 -7.88 -8.58 -11.42
C HIS A 259 -8.48 -8.39 -10.03
N ILE A 260 -9.22 -7.30 -9.86
CA ILE A 260 -10.06 -7.07 -8.69
C ILE A 260 -11.50 -7.31 -9.11
N ARG A 261 -12.16 -8.22 -8.40
CA ARG A 261 -13.58 -8.53 -8.59
C ARG A 261 -14.36 -8.25 -7.32
N ASN A 262 -15.61 -7.83 -7.50
CA ASN A 262 -16.53 -7.53 -6.42
C ASN A 262 -15.89 -6.59 -5.37
N GLY A 263 -15.11 -5.63 -5.83
CA GLY A 263 -14.56 -4.59 -4.97
C GLY A 263 -15.72 -3.77 -4.44
N SER A 264 -15.77 -3.49 -3.14
CA SER A 264 -16.77 -2.56 -2.62
C SER A 264 -16.24 -1.70 -1.49
N ILE A 265 -16.67 -0.45 -1.49
CA ILE A 265 -16.50 0.52 -0.42
C ILE A 265 -17.89 0.75 0.17
N ASP A 266 -18.17 0.06 1.26
CA ASP A 266 -19.46 0.12 1.92
C ASP A 266 -19.38 0.99 3.17
N VAL A 267 -20.47 1.71 3.48
CA VAL A 267 -20.66 2.28 4.81
C VAL A 267 -21.59 1.33 5.60
N GLN A 268 -21.10 0.74 6.70
CA GLN A 268 -21.82 -0.22 7.56
C GLN A 268 -22.08 0.35 8.97
N ASN A 269 -23.19 -0.03 9.62
CA ASN A 269 -23.88 0.62 10.78
C ASN A 269 -23.04 1.19 11.97
N LYS A 270 -23.57 2.31 12.54
CA LYS A 270 -23.26 3.33 13.61
C LYS A 270 -22.46 4.67 13.40
N GLY A 271 -23.08 5.70 12.83
CA GLY A 271 -22.80 7.14 12.97
C GLY A 271 -21.48 7.75 12.42
N GLY A 272 -21.60 8.72 11.50
CA GLY A 272 -20.55 9.75 11.27
C GLY A 272 -20.33 10.15 9.81
N PHE A 273 -20.53 9.25 8.86
CA PHE A 273 -20.35 9.55 7.43
C PHE A 273 -21.56 10.30 6.86
N LYS A 274 -21.35 11.37 6.09
CA LYS A 274 -22.44 12.10 5.41
C LYS A 274 -22.47 11.75 3.92
N SER A 275 -23.55 11.16 3.44
CA SER A 275 -23.77 10.87 2.01
C SER A 275 -24.65 11.94 1.38
N LEU A 276 -24.34 12.33 0.14
CA LEU A 276 -25.17 13.24 -0.65
C LEU A 276 -26.42 12.51 -1.14
N ASP A 277 -27.62 13.04 -0.89
CA ASP A 277 -28.85 12.49 -1.46
C ASP A 277 -29.09 12.96 -2.90
N ALA A 278 -30.12 12.39 -3.55
CA ALA A 278 -30.50 12.73 -4.92
C ALA A 278 -30.87 14.22 -5.12
N ASN A 279 -31.08 14.97 -4.04
CA ASN A 279 -31.39 16.39 -4.04
C ASN A 279 -30.18 17.26 -3.66
N GLY A 280 -28.98 16.67 -3.51
CA GLY A 280 -27.75 17.38 -3.18
C GLY A 280 -27.58 17.72 -1.69
N ASN A 281 -28.35 17.09 -0.79
CA ASN A 281 -28.22 17.34 0.65
C ASN A 281 -27.31 16.30 1.31
N PHE A 282 -26.41 16.76 2.18
CA PHE A 282 -25.59 15.89 3.01
C PHE A 282 -26.40 15.30 4.16
N ASN A 283 -26.73 14.02 4.10
CA ASN A 283 -27.44 13.31 5.16
C ASN A 283 -26.46 12.52 6.03
N GLU A 284 -26.57 12.67 7.35
CA GLU A 284 -25.83 11.87 8.32
C GLU A 284 -26.28 10.41 8.24
N THR A 285 -25.35 9.53 7.89
CA THR A 285 -25.59 8.10 7.91
C THR A 285 -25.50 7.60 9.34
N THR A 286 -26.41 6.72 9.73
CA THR A 286 -26.39 6.01 11.00
C THR A 286 -25.33 4.89 11.00
N LYS A 287 -24.18 5.04 10.28
CA LYS A 287 -23.17 4.01 9.96
C LYS A 287 -21.68 4.28 10.42
N GLU A 288 -20.96 3.32 11.07
CA GLU A 288 -19.69 3.43 11.87
C GLU A 288 -18.43 2.86 11.21
N ALA A 289 -18.56 2.29 10.00
CA ALA A 289 -17.42 1.66 9.35
C ALA A 289 -17.44 1.88 7.86
N ILE A 290 -16.32 2.35 7.30
CA ILE A 290 -15.99 2.11 5.90
C ILE A 290 -15.44 0.70 5.82
N VAL A 291 -16.06 -0.13 5.00
CA VAL A 291 -15.67 -1.52 4.78
C VAL A 291 -15.19 -1.67 3.36
N LEU A 292 -13.91 -2.00 3.21
CA LEU A 292 -13.31 -2.38 1.93
C LEU A 292 -13.36 -3.89 1.80
N ARG A 293 -13.96 -4.39 0.71
CA ARG A 293 -13.99 -5.82 0.36
C ARG A 293 -13.46 -5.96 -1.05
N THR A 294 -12.61 -6.96 -1.27
CA THR A 294 -12.15 -7.32 -2.61
C THR A 294 -11.93 -8.83 -2.70
N THR A 295 -12.16 -9.40 -3.88
CA THR A 295 -11.69 -10.74 -4.22
C THR A 295 -10.62 -10.60 -5.30
N ALA A 296 -9.40 -11.05 -4.99
CA ALA A 296 -8.35 -11.25 -5.98
C ALA A 296 -8.50 -12.68 -6.54
N HIS A 297 -8.37 -12.84 -7.85
CA HIS A 297 -8.69 -14.08 -8.55
C HIS A 297 -7.97 -15.30 -7.94
N GLY A 298 -8.73 -16.30 -7.48
CA GLY A 298 -8.20 -17.58 -6.99
C GLY A 298 -7.77 -17.64 -5.52
N HIS A 299 -7.82 -16.54 -4.77
CA HIS A 299 -7.49 -16.52 -3.34
C HIS A 299 -8.63 -15.95 -2.51
N SER A 300 -8.81 -16.52 -1.31
CA SER A 300 -9.83 -16.13 -0.32
C SER A 300 -9.83 -14.61 -0.10
N GLU A 301 -11.03 -14.05 0.13
CA GLU A 301 -11.28 -12.62 0.38
C GLU A 301 -10.11 -11.93 1.09
N MET A 302 -9.61 -10.82 0.52
CA MET A 302 -8.86 -9.87 1.35
C MET A 302 -9.88 -9.33 2.36
N GLY A 303 -9.81 -9.86 3.58
CA GLY A 303 -10.81 -9.69 4.63
C GLY A 303 -11.21 -8.23 4.81
N ALA A 304 -12.51 -8.02 5.03
CA ALA A 304 -13.12 -6.72 5.27
C ALA A 304 -12.26 -5.81 6.15
N VAL A 305 -11.64 -4.76 5.58
CA VAL A 305 -10.91 -3.75 6.35
C VAL A 305 -11.95 -2.76 6.87
N LYS A 306 -12.16 -2.73 8.19
CA LYS A 306 -13.08 -1.77 8.82
C LYS A 306 -12.31 -0.63 9.46
N ILE A 307 -12.42 0.56 8.90
CA ILE A 307 -11.84 1.77 9.48
C ILE A 307 -12.90 2.38 10.42
N GLY A 308 -12.65 2.40 11.74
CA GLY A 308 -13.59 2.84 12.78
C GLY A 308 -13.10 2.61 14.22
N LYS A 309 -13.93 2.94 15.22
CA LYS A 309 -13.59 2.88 16.66
C LYS A 309 -13.62 1.45 17.22
N THR A 310 -12.50 0.98 17.79
CA THR A 310 -12.47 -0.23 18.63
C THR A 310 -12.06 0.10 20.07
N GLY A 311 -13.05 0.40 20.93
CA GLY A 311 -12.80 0.74 22.34
C GLY A 311 -12.43 2.22 22.57
N SER A 312 -11.48 2.49 23.46
CA SER A 312 -11.16 3.84 23.97
C SER A 312 -10.07 4.59 23.20
N ALA A 313 -9.44 3.98 22.20
CA ALA A 313 -8.37 4.59 21.40
C ALA A 313 -8.75 4.61 19.90
N GLY A 314 -8.28 5.63 19.17
CA GLY A 314 -8.45 5.70 17.72
C GLY A 314 -7.64 4.58 17.05
N SER A 315 -8.28 3.79 16.19
CA SER A 315 -7.66 2.65 15.51
C SER A 315 -7.98 2.68 14.01
N LEU A 316 -6.96 2.68 13.15
CA LEU A 316 -7.11 2.34 11.74
C LEU A 316 -7.16 0.80 11.58
N GLY A 317 -8.36 0.22 11.55
CA GLY A 317 -8.58 -1.06 10.87
C GLY A 317 -8.77 -2.34 11.71
N LEU A 318 -10.00 -2.83 11.89
CA LEU A 318 -10.24 -4.26 12.18
C LEU A 318 -10.06 -5.08 10.90
N VAL A 319 -9.25 -6.15 10.92
CA VAL A 319 -9.11 -7.10 9.79
C VAL A 319 -9.56 -8.48 10.22
N SER A 320 -10.78 -8.88 9.85
CA SER A 320 -11.25 -10.25 10.11
C SER A 320 -10.79 -11.17 8.99
N THR A 321 -9.93 -12.14 9.32
CA THR A 321 -9.29 -13.03 8.33
C THR A 321 -10.00 -14.40 8.19
N SER A 322 -11.01 -14.72 9.01
CA SER A 322 -11.86 -15.91 8.83
C SER A 322 -13.13 -15.88 9.73
N ASP A 323 -14.06 -16.80 9.49
CA ASP A 323 -15.27 -17.03 10.31
C ASP A 323 -14.98 -17.48 11.76
N TYR A 324 -13.76 -17.94 12.03
CA TYR A 324 -13.40 -18.59 13.30
C TYR A 324 -12.28 -17.87 14.07
N LYS A 325 -11.75 -16.79 13.52
CA LYS A 325 -10.68 -15.98 14.11
C LYS A 325 -10.92 -14.51 13.79
N THR A 326 -11.05 -13.69 14.83
CA THR A 326 -11.09 -12.23 14.67
C THR A 326 -9.72 -11.66 15.03
N THR A 327 -9.01 -11.13 14.04
CA THR A 327 -7.80 -10.33 14.29
C THR A 327 -8.20 -8.87 14.38
N MET A 328 -8.05 -8.28 15.56
CA MET A 328 -8.06 -6.84 15.73
C MET A 328 -6.67 -6.32 15.45
N ILE A 329 -6.56 -5.38 14.53
CA ILE A 329 -5.37 -4.57 14.34
C ILE A 329 -5.77 -3.15 14.74
N SER A 330 -4.91 -2.45 15.44
CA SER A 330 -5.11 -1.04 15.72
C SER A 330 -3.78 -0.35 15.55
N ILE A 331 -3.71 0.51 14.56
CA ILE A 331 -2.55 1.35 14.28
C ILE A 331 -2.80 2.70 14.94
N ALA A 332 -1.82 3.18 15.69
CA ALA A 332 -1.80 4.45 16.40
C ALA A 332 -0.47 5.17 16.17
N THR A 333 -0.45 6.47 16.44
CA THR A 333 0.75 7.32 16.34
C THR A 333 1.56 7.29 17.65
N GLY A 334 2.84 7.65 17.57
CA GLY A 334 3.71 7.89 18.74
C GLY A 334 4.73 6.79 19.05
N GLY A 335 4.85 5.77 18.20
CA GLY A 335 6.05 4.93 18.16
C GLY A 335 6.45 4.24 19.48
N ASP A 336 7.75 4.01 19.67
CA ASP A 336 8.33 3.62 20.96
C ASP A 336 8.51 4.87 21.85
N PRO A 337 7.80 5.00 22.98
CA PRO A 337 7.89 6.17 23.85
C PRO A 337 9.30 6.40 24.44
N ALA A 338 10.17 5.39 24.39
CA ALA A 338 11.57 5.54 24.80
C ALA A 338 12.46 6.21 23.74
N ARG A 339 11.97 6.37 22.50
CA ARG A 339 12.74 6.83 21.33
C ARG A 339 12.24 8.13 20.73
N GLY A 340 11.02 8.54 21.07
CA GLY A 340 10.49 9.84 20.72
C GLY A 340 8.98 9.87 20.82
N ASN A 341 8.38 10.87 20.17
CA ASN A 341 6.94 11.10 20.20
C ASN A 341 6.31 10.89 18.81
N GLN A 342 7.09 10.50 17.80
CA GLN A 342 6.62 10.15 16.46
C GLN A 342 6.73 8.63 16.24
N GLY A 343 6.35 8.12 15.07
CA GLY A 343 6.43 6.69 14.76
C GLY A 343 5.10 5.94 14.83
N ILE A 344 5.15 4.63 14.58
CA ILE A 344 3.97 3.78 14.37
C ILE A 344 3.85 2.76 15.49
N SER A 345 2.71 2.75 16.17
CA SER A 345 2.30 1.70 17.11
C SER A 345 1.25 0.80 16.48
N ILE A 346 1.56 -0.47 16.23
CA ILE A 346 0.63 -1.49 15.73
C ILE A 346 0.29 -2.44 16.86
N ASN A 347 -0.96 -2.41 17.32
CA ASN A 347 -1.45 -3.38 18.29
C ASN A 347 -2.32 -4.41 17.56
N MET A 348 -1.89 -5.66 17.57
CA MET A 348 -2.61 -6.80 17.05
C MET A 348 -3.18 -7.60 18.21
N LYS A 349 -4.41 -8.05 18.08
CA LYS A 349 -5.12 -8.78 19.11
C LYS A 349 -6.01 -9.82 18.46
N GLU A 350 -5.64 -11.08 18.61
CA GLU A 350 -6.39 -12.18 18.07
C GLU A 350 -7.35 -12.71 19.13
N LYS A 351 -8.63 -12.66 18.80
CA LYS A 351 -9.69 -13.31 19.56
C LYS A 351 -10.05 -14.60 18.84
N TYR A 352 -9.81 -15.71 19.53
CA TYR A 352 -10.29 -17.00 19.08
C TYR A 352 -11.74 -17.21 19.56
N LEU A 353 -12.50 -18.04 18.84
CA LEU A 353 -13.84 -18.44 19.30
C LEU A 353 -13.76 -19.13 20.66
N ALA A 354 -14.82 -18.96 21.47
CA ALA A 354 -14.96 -19.68 22.72
C ALA A 354 -14.99 -21.19 22.45
N ALA A 355 -14.26 -21.96 23.26
CA ALA A 355 -14.41 -23.41 23.33
C ALA A 355 -15.76 -23.73 23.98
N ASP A 356 -16.82 -23.69 23.17
CA ASP A 356 -18.21 -23.98 23.58
C ASP A 356 -18.59 -25.46 23.37
N GLY A 357 -17.65 -26.28 22.89
CA GLY A 357 -17.86 -27.70 22.59
C GLY A 357 -18.55 -27.98 21.25
N SER A 358 -18.88 -26.96 20.45
CA SER A 358 -19.42 -27.15 19.09
C SER A 358 -18.32 -27.50 18.08
N THR A 359 -18.72 -27.99 16.91
CA THR A 359 -17.82 -28.42 15.83
C THR A 359 -17.65 -27.33 14.77
N TYR A 360 -16.50 -27.32 14.09
CA TYR A 360 -16.27 -26.57 12.85
C TYR A 360 -15.72 -27.48 11.77
N THR A 361 -15.95 -27.15 10.50
CA THR A 361 -15.34 -27.83 9.36
C THR A 361 -14.08 -27.06 8.98
N ASP A 362 -12.92 -27.71 8.99
CA ASP A 362 -11.65 -27.07 8.62
C ASP A 362 -11.53 -26.84 7.11
N ALA A 363 -10.45 -26.16 6.68
CA ALA A 363 -10.17 -25.88 5.27
C ALA A 363 -9.99 -27.14 4.39
N ASN A 364 -9.86 -28.33 5.01
CA ASN A 364 -9.78 -29.61 4.33
C ASN A 364 -11.11 -30.39 4.38
N GLY A 365 -12.20 -29.78 4.84
CA GLY A 365 -13.51 -30.42 4.93
C GLY A 365 -13.68 -31.33 6.15
N VAL A 366 -12.76 -31.31 7.13
CA VAL A 366 -12.80 -32.20 8.30
C VAL A 366 -13.55 -31.52 9.44
N VAL A 367 -14.59 -32.19 9.95
CA VAL A 367 -15.32 -31.76 11.15
C VAL A 367 -14.45 -31.99 12.38
N ARG A 368 -14.13 -30.90 13.09
CA ARG A 368 -13.32 -30.91 14.32
C ARG A 368 -14.09 -30.28 15.45
N ASN A 369 -13.87 -30.78 16.66
CA ASN A 369 -14.31 -30.11 17.87
C ASN A 369 -13.52 -28.81 18.03
N LYS A 370 -14.17 -27.74 18.49
CA LYS A 370 -13.48 -26.52 18.93
C LYS A 370 -12.62 -26.85 20.16
N THR A 371 -11.38 -27.28 19.92
CA THR A 371 -10.40 -27.65 20.95
C THR A 371 -9.13 -26.81 20.83
N ASN A 372 -8.48 -26.58 21.98
CA ASN A 372 -7.42 -25.60 22.16
C ASN A 372 -6.07 -26.32 22.19
N THR A 373 -5.31 -26.31 21.09
CA THR A 373 -4.03 -27.03 21.07
C THR A 373 -3.05 -26.35 20.13
N ILE A 374 -1.88 -25.95 20.64
CA ILE A 374 -0.70 -25.76 19.80
C ILE A 374 -0.11 -27.14 19.55
N ARG A 375 -0.18 -27.61 18.30
CA ARG A 375 0.45 -28.86 17.87
C ARG A 375 1.68 -28.54 17.04
N TRP A 376 2.85 -28.89 17.55
CA TRP A 376 4.05 -28.98 16.75
C TRP A 376 4.38 -30.47 16.58
N THR A 377 4.14 -30.99 15.38
CA THR A 377 4.51 -32.38 15.04
C THR A 377 5.72 -32.31 14.11
N PRO A 378 6.96 -32.47 14.61
CA PRO A 378 8.10 -32.67 13.74
C PRO A 378 7.93 -34.05 13.09
N ASN A 379 7.34 -34.11 11.89
CA ASN A 379 7.10 -35.40 11.25
C ASN A 379 8.28 -35.76 10.33
N SER A 380 8.90 -36.89 10.61
CA SER A 380 10.05 -37.46 9.90
C SER A 380 9.70 -38.03 8.51
N GLY A 381 8.91 -37.32 7.71
CA GLY A 381 8.52 -37.78 6.37
C GLY A 381 7.42 -37.03 5.61
N LYS A 382 6.89 -35.91 6.10
CA LYS A 382 5.98 -35.03 5.33
C LYS A 382 6.48 -33.60 5.34
N VAL A 383 6.45 -32.95 4.17
CA VAL A 383 7.15 -31.69 3.86
C VAL A 383 6.57 -30.45 4.56
N ASN A 384 5.40 -30.52 5.21
CA ASN A 384 4.75 -29.36 5.80
C ASN A 384 4.61 -29.51 7.32
N ASN A 385 5.42 -28.75 8.06
CA ASN A 385 5.17 -28.43 9.47
C ASN A 385 4.10 -27.33 9.51
N TYR A 386 2.98 -27.53 10.21
CA TYR A 386 1.97 -26.49 10.41
C TYR A 386 1.79 -26.21 11.89
N LEU A 387 1.67 -24.92 12.22
CA LEU A 387 1.33 -24.41 13.55
C LEU A 387 -0.18 -24.14 13.58
N GLU A 388 -0.94 -25.02 14.23
CA GLU A 388 -2.38 -24.83 14.44
C GLU A 388 -2.60 -24.13 15.79
N LEU A 389 -3.24 -22.94 15.78
CA LEU A 389 -3.56 -22.16 16.98
C LEU A 389 -5.05 -22.29 17.28
N GLY A 390 -5.42 -23.15 18.23
CA GLY A 390 -6.78 -23.34 18.73
C GLY A 390 -7.06 -22.51 19.99
N GLY A 391 -8.28 -21.96 20.10
CA GLY A 391 -8.61 -20.81 20.93
C GLY A 391 -8.55 -20.92 22.44
N MET A 392 -8.94 -19.86 23.15
CA MET A 392 -9.19 -19.94 24.59
C MET A 392 -10.23 -18.92 25.06
N THR A 393 -10.88 -19.31 26.16
CA THR A 393 -12.13 -18.87 26.81
C THR A 393 -12.29 -17.37 27.10
N THR A 394 -13.56 -16.91 27.18
CA THR A 394 -14.21 -15.72 27.83
C THR A 394 -13.52 -14.35 27.91
N ASP A 395 -12.22 -14.27 27.74
CA ASP A 395 -11.41 -13.07 27.85
C ASP A 395 -11.31 -12.33 26.52
N ASN A 396 -10.93 -11.06 26.62
CA ASN A 396 -10.91 -10.15 25.50
C ASN A 396 -9.95 -10.57 24.35
N TYR A 397 -8.93 -11.42 24.56
CA TYR A 397 -7.99 -11.96 23.54
C TYR A 397 -7.30 -13.27 23.94
N GLY A 398 -6.84 -14.04 22.95
CA GLY A 398 -5.93 -15.18 23.14
C GLY A 398 -4.46 -14.89 22.82
N PHE A 399 -4.19 -14.03 21.84
CA PHE A 399 -2.86 -13.56 21.46
C PHE A 399 -2.88 -12.04 21.28
N LYS A 400 -1.86 -11.35 21.79
CA LYS A 400 -1.70 -9.91 21.61
C LYS A 400 -0.26 -9.59 21.24
N ASN A 401 -0.06 -8.77 20.22
CA ASN A 401 1.24 -8.22 19.85
C ASN A 401 1.14 -6.72 19.78
N ASN A 402 2.08 -6.01 20.39
CA ASN A 402 2.23 -4.58 20.18
C ASN A 402 3.59 -4.40 19.53
N LEU A 403 3.60 -3.82 18.33
CA LEU A 403 4.79 -3.48 17.58
C LEU A 403 4.93 -1.97 17.58
N ASN A 404 6.04 -1.47 18.08
CA ASN A 404 6.41 -0.07 17.92
C ASN A 404 7.51 -0.02 16.86
N ILE A 405 7.27 0.78 15.82
CA ILE A 405 8.15 0.91 14.66
C ILE A 405 8.54 2.38 14.55
N ASP A 406 9.85 2.64 14.63
CA ASP A 406 10.42 3.98 14.57
C ASP A 406 11.64 4.02 13.63
N VAL A 407 11.95 5.22 13.17
CA VAL A 407 13.28 5.53 12.62
C VAL A 407 14.14 6.10 13.74
N VAL A 408 15.26 5.44 14.04
CA VAL A 408 16.13 5.80 15.18
C VAL A 408 17.57 5.98 14.74
N THR A 409 18.27 6.92 15.36
CA THR A 409 19.72 7.07 15.24
C THR A 409 20.43 6.48 16.46
N VAL A 410 21.23 5.44 16.24
CA VAL A 410 22.04 4.77 17.28
C VAL A 410 23.50 4.86 16.90
N ASN A 411 24.35 5.38 17.80
CA ASN A 411 25.79 5.58 17.54
C ASN A 411 26.08 6.36 16.23
N ASN A 412 25.33 7.43 15.97
CA ASN A 412 25.40 8.24 14.73
C ASN A 412 25.04 7.48 13.44
N VAL A 413 24.35 6.34 13.54
CA VAL A 413 23.83 5.62 12.38
C VAL A 413 22.31 5.53 12.48
N THR A 414 21.63 6.10 11.48
CA THR A 414 20.17 6.05 11.36
C THR A 414 19.72 4.71 10.79
N GLY A 415 18.73 4.09 11.41
CA GLY A 415 18.17 2.81 11.00
C GLY A 415 16.72 2.65 11.44
N PHE A 416 16.19 1.45 11.25
CA PHE A 416 14.85 1.09 11.71
C PHE A 416 14.93 0.42 13.06
N SER A 417 13.99 0.74 13.96
CA SER A 417 13.75 -0.09 15.13
C SER A 417 12.35 -0.67 15.13
N VAL A 418 12.28 -1.92 15.55
CA VAL A 418 11.02 -2.61 15.83
C VAL A 418 11.11 -3.17 17.25
N ASN A 419 10.23 -2.69 18.11
CA ASN A 419 10.06 -3.21 19.46
C ASN A 419 8.74 -3.98 19.51
N ALA A 420 8.82 -5.30 19.68
CA ALA A 420 7.67 -6.17 19.70
C ALA A 420 7.44 -6.75 21.09
N LEU A 421 6.24 -6.51 21.61
CA LEU A 421 5.74 -7.08 22.84
C LEU A 421 4.63 -8.09 22.50
N THR A 422 4.94 -9.37 22.63
CA THR A 422 3.99 -10.47 22.48
C THR A 422 3.49 -10.93 23.85
N GLU A 423 2.17 -11.00 24.00
CA GLU A 423 1.50 -11.44 25.22
C GLU A 423 0.54 -12.60 24.89
N LEU A 424 0.67 -13.68 25.66
CA LEU A 424 -0.22 -14.83 25.61
C LEU A 424 -0.79 -15.05 27.02
N LYS A 425 -2.12 -15.01 27.14
CA LYS A 425 -2.76 -15.24 28.45
C LYS A 425 -2.66 -16.70 28.90
N GLN A 426 -2.93 -17.61 27.98
CA GLN A 426 -2.76 -19.03 28.23
C GLN A 426 -2.53 -19.75 26.90
N VAL A 427 -1.59 -20.69 26.90
CA VAL A 427 -1.25 -21.54 25.78
C VAL A 427 -1.18 -22.97 26.28
N ASN A 428 -1.91 -23.89 25.64
CA ASN A 428 -1.69 -25.31 25.84
C ASN A 428 -0.70 -25.83 24.78
N LEU A 429 0.45 -26.30 25.26
CA LEU A 429 1.42 -27.09 24.51
C LEU A 429 1.01 -28.56 24.58
N GLY A 430 0.36 -29.05 23.52
CA GLY A 430 -0.11 -30.43 23.49
C GLY A 430 1.03 -31.43 23.62
N TYR A 431 2.04 -31.34 22.73
CA TYR A 431 3.25 -32.16 22.80
C TYR A 431 4.45 -31.39 22.25
N ILE A 432 5.62 -31.56 22.88
CA ILE A 432 6.92 -31.25 22.27
C ILE A 432 7.69 -32.56 22.24
N ASN A 433 8.03 -33.02 21.04
CA ASN A 433 8.78 -34.26 20.85
C ASN A 433 10.25 -33.96 20.55
N VAL A 434 11.14 -34.76 21.13
CA VAL A 434 12.54 -34.86 20.67
C VAL A 434 12.76 -36.32 20.26
N GLY A 435 12.82 -36.55 18.94
CA GLY A 435 12.75 -37.90 18.38
C GLY A 435 11.35 -38.50 18.55
N ALA A 436 11.29 -39.79 18.90
CA ALA A 436 10.03 -40.51 19.10
C ALA A 436 9.37 -40.27 20.48
N ASN A 437 10.05 -39.57 21.39
CA ASN A 437 9.59 -39.40 22.77
C ASN A 437 9.08 -37.98 23.02
N PRO A 438 7.90 -37.82 23.65
CA PRO A 438 7.45 -36.51 24.12
C PRO A 438 8.29 -36.08 25.33
N ILE A 439 8.89 -34.89 25.23
CA ILE A 439 9.58 -34.23 26.35
C ILE A 439 8.68 -33.22 27.06
N VAL A 440 7.60 -32.79 26.41
CA VAL A 440 6.52 -32.00 27.00
C VAL A 440 5.20 -32.60 26.54
N GLN A 441 4.25 -32.76 27.45
CA GLN A 441 2.90 -33.23 27.18
C GLN A 441 1.90 -32.40 27.99
N ASP A 442 0.86 -31.90 27.34
CA ASP A 442 -0.24 -31.11 27.91
C ASP A 442 0.23 -30.02 28.89
N ALA A 443 1.27 -29.29 28.52
CA ALA A 443 1.82 -28.22 29.36
C ALA A 443 1.08 -26.91 29.09
N TYR A 444 0.60 -26.29 30.16
CA TYR A 444 -0.06 -25.00 30.09
C TYR A 444 0.93 -23.89 30.46
N LEU A 445 1.16 -22.97 29.54
CA LEU A 445 1.84 -21.71 29.81
C LEU A 445 0.81 -20.64 30.10
N TYR A 446 0.97 -19.89 31.17
CA TYR A 446 0.08 -18.80 31.56
C TYR A 446 0.84 -17.48 31.60
N ASN A 447 0.18 -16.41 31.17
CA ASN A 447 0.68 -15.03 31.21
C ASN A 447 2.10 -14.89 30.62
N VAL A 448 2.34 -15.53 29.48
CA VAL A 448 3.63 -15.44 28.79
C VAL A 448 3.77 -14.06 28.18
N ARG A 449 4.91 -13.43 28.46
CA ARG A 449 5.30 -12.14 27.89
C ARG A 449 6.66 -12.29 27.24
N LEU A 450 6.72 -12.06 25.94
CA LEU A 450 7.96 -12.03 25.17
C LEU A 450 8.19 -10.60 24.71
N ASN A 451 9.40 -10.11 24.94
CA ASN A 451 9.82 -8.80 24.47
C ASN A 451 11.01 -8.99 23.52
N SER A 452 10.93 -8.47 22.31
CA SER A 452 12.03 -8.45 21.36
C SER A 452 12.24 -7.04 20.87
N ASN A 453 13.50 -6.58 20.92
CA ASN A 453 13.91 -5.29 20.39
C ASN A 453 14.92 -5.53 19.28
N ILE A 454 14.56 -5.09 18.07
CA ILE A 454 15.42 -5.17 16.90
C ILE A 454 15.75 -3.74 16.48
N VAL A 455 17.04 -3.46 16.29
CA VAL A 455 17.52 -2.24 15.64
C VAL A 455 18.33 -2.68 14.44
N ALA A 456 17.87 -2.34 13.25
CA ALA A 456 18.54 -2.60 11.99
C ALA A 456 19.15 -1.28 11.50
N THR A 457 20.47 -1.15 11.65
CA THR A 457 21.25 -0.10 11.02
C THR A 457 21.85 -0.60 9.70
N PRO A 458 22.02 0.25 8.69
CA PRO A 458 22.76 -0.10 7.48
C PRO A 458 24.12 -0.72 7.81
N LEU A 459 24.52 -1.74 7.04
CA LEU A 459 25.88 -2.28 7.08
C LEU A 459 26.82 -1.22 6.49
N ASN A 460 27.89 -0.89 7.22
CA ASN A 460 28.91 0.09 6.79
C ASN A 460 29.70 -0.38 5.57
#